data_AF-A0A523N2S1-F1
#
_entry.id   AF-A0A523N2S1-F1
#
_cell.length_a   1.000
_cell.length_b   1.000
_cell.length_c   1.000
_cell.angle_alpha   90.00
_cell.angle_beta   90.00
_cell.angle_gamma   90.00
#
_symmetry.space_group_name_H-M   'P 1'
#
loop_
_entity.id
_entity.type
_entity.pdbx_description
1 polymer ?
#
loop_
_entity_poly.entity_id
_entity_poly.type
_entity_poly.pdbx_seq_one_letter_code
_entity_poly.pdbx_strand_id
1 'polypeptide(L)'
;MLSIFVEVSCGRYLKDECTFCHVYEPLMQMPKSDWHLTPAQAQLMADKIKQVEVLNTLAQHEINLTGGEASQNPEIVDIFKIFKTVTPNVCLHTNLDIQSEETKRWQRLVDIMQLGGRIDITLYPTVWHERQKHLLQQMMSLQNKLLANVVFESVTDLVMQLGLLVDFFKGLKPEVPEIAALLEDYHGKVQYLAEHNPNCDENIYTTHMGDTGSFTQSGDFIFGINLLPAFGMDEQGRRAMTSNPFPKNPYLLECVAARGSIEIMTVQQNGNMTPCCDVGNLKCLPAFGNLFEDSPQEIEAKFEASRLKIEAGIHKNRTHLNTDKAGQWVEEGIPPYCV
;
A
#
# COMPACT_ATOMS: atom_id res chain seq x y z
N MET A 1 -5.47 -9.98 -3.44
CA MET A 1 -4.02 -9.81 -3.14
C MET A 1 -3.80 -10.09 -1.67
N LEU A 2 -2.67 -10.72 -1.31
CA LEU A 2 -2.19 -10.77 0.07
C LEU A 2 -1.07 -9.73 0.24
N SER A 3 -1.20 -8.86 1.24
CA SER A 3 -0.17 -7.93 1.67
C SER A 3 0.51 -8.50 2.91
N ILE A 4 1.71 -9.06 2.75
CA ILE A 4 2.43 -9.75 3.82
C ILE A 4 3.50 -8.82 4.36
N PHE A 5 3.38 -8.51 5.65
CA PHE A 5 4.35 -7.71 6.34
C PHE A 5 5.54 -8.59 6.68
N VAL A 6 6.72 -8.20 6.21
CA VAL A 6 7.98 -8.94 6.39
C VAL A 6 8.96 -8.22 7.29
N GLU A 7 8.75 -6.93 7.53
CA GLU A 7 9.64 -6.06 8.29
C GLU A 7 8.84 -5.00 9.04
N VAL A 8 9.09 -4.80 10.33
CA VAL A 8 8.52 -3.70 11.10
C VAL A 8 9.36 -2.45 10.97
N SER A 9 10.68 -2.58 10.98
CA SER A 9 11.56 -1.42 11.01
C SER A 9 11.52 -0.62 9.70
N CYS A 10 11.68 0.70 9.83
CA CYS A 10 11.86 1.59 8.71
C CYS A 10 12.76 2.75 9.11
N GLY A 11 13.78 3.03 8.29
CA GLY A 11 14.73 4.11 8.54
C GLY A 11 14.10 5.51 8.52
N ARG A 12 12.90 5.64 7.93
CA ARG A 12 12.17 6.91 7.85
C ARG A 12 11.33 7.22 9.10
N TYR A 13 11.05 6.22 9.94
CA TYR A 13 10.34 6.42 11.21
C TYR A 13 11.08 7.36 12.17
N LEU A 14 12.41 7.29 12.15
CA LEU A 14 13.27 8.05 13.06
C LEU A 14 13.62 9.45 12.54
N LYS A 15 13.22 9.78 11.31
CA LYS A 15 13.57 11.04 10.65
C LYS A 15 12.43 12.06 10.64
N ASP A 16 11.28 11.74 11.22
CA ASP A 16 10.03 12.52 11.17
C ASP A 16 9.52 12.82 9.73
N GLU A 17 10.11 12.21 8.69
CA GLU A 17 9.71 12.38 7.29
C GLU A 17 8.57 11.44 6.88
N CYS A 18 7.94 10.78 7.86
CA CYS A 18 6.83 9.85 7.68
C CYS A 18 5.76 10.09 8.76
N THR A 19 5.44 11.36 9.03
CA THR A 19 4.43 11.81 10.02
C THR A 19 3.06 11.17 9.82
N PHE A 20 2.76 10.76 8.58
CA PHE A 20 1.50 10.11 8.19
C PHE A 20 1.69 8.62 7.91
N CYS A 21 2.77 8.01 8.42
CA CYS A 21 2.98 6.58 8.31
C CYS A 21 1.95 5.84 9.15
N HIS A 22 0.94 5.34 8.47
CA HIS A 22 -0.20 4.72 9.10
C HIS A 22 0.11 3.32 9.69
N VAL A 23 1.28 2.74 9.35
CA VAL A 23 1.77 1.47 9.93
C VAL A 23 2.69 1.69 11.13
N TYR A 24 3.23 2.89 11.34
CA TYR A 24 4.27 3.12 12.34
C TYR A 24 3.80 2.79 13.77
N GLU A 25 2.77 3.49 14.24
CA GLU A 25 2.25 3.35 15.60
C GLU A 25 1.85 1.90 15.94
N PRO A 26 1.08 1.19 15.09
CA PRO A 26 0.71 -0.18 15.42
C PRO A 26 1.88 -1.16 15.40
N LEU A 27 2.85 -1.01 14.48
CA LEU A 27 3.97 -1.94 14.40
C LEU A 27 5.00 -1.71 15.52
N MET A 28 5.19 -0.48 15.99
CA MET A 28 6.12 -0.17 17.08
C MET A 28 5.70 -0.78 18.43
N GLN A 29 4.43 -1.15 18.58
CA GLN A 29 3.93 -1.82 19.78
C GLN A 29 4.30 -3.31 19.82
N MET A 30 4.79 -3.89 18.72
CA MET A 30 5.22 -5.28 18.67
C MET A 30 6.57 -5.48 19.36
N PRO A 31 6.79 -6.63 20.03
CA PRO A 31 8.10 -7.00 20.54
C PRO A 31 9.15 -7.00 19.43
N LYS A 32 10.34 -6.48 19.71
CA LYS A 32 11.45 -6.44 18.73
C LYS A 32 11.84 -7.81 18.17
N SER A 33 11.58 -8.89 18.93
CA SER A 33 11.77 -10.27 18.46
C SER A 33 10.90 -10.60 17.25
N ASP A 34 9.78 -9.91 17.07
CA ASP A 34 8.76 -10.20 16.07
C ASP A 34 8.79 -9.20 14.91
N TRP A 35 9.80 -8.32 14.88
CA TRP A 35 9.94 -7.28 13.87
C TRP A 35 10.32 -7.83 12.49
N HIS A 36 11.04 -8.94 12.47
CA HIS A 36 11.57 -9.54 11.26
C HIS A 36 10.88 -10.88 11.02
N LEU A 37 10.17 -11.01 9.90
CA LEU A 37 9.71 -12.32 9.45
C LEU A 37 10.92 -13.18 9.08
N THR A 38 11.00 -14.40 9.60
CA THR A 38 12.07 -15.34 9.25
C THR A 38 11.65 -16.27 8.10
N PRO A 39 12.60 -16.91 7.39
CA PRO A 39 12.27 -17.92 6.38
C PRO A 39 11.42 -19.08 6.92
N ALA A 40 11.67 -19.54 8.15
CA ALA A 40 10.88 -20.60 8.77
C ALA A 40 9.41 -20.18 8.98
N GLN A 41 9.19 -18.94 9.45
CA GLN A 41 7.85 -18.37 9.58
C GLN A 41 7.19 -18.17 8.22
N ALA A 42 7.91 -17.62 7.23
CA ALA A 42 7.40 -17.47 5.87
C ALA A 42 6.96 -18.82 5.27
N GLN A 43 7.70 -19.90 5.55
CA GLN A 43 7.33 -21.25 5.11
C GLN A 43 6.03 -21.71 5.74
N LEU A 44 5.87 -21.53 7.05
CA LEU A 44 4.61 -21.84 7.75
C LEU A 44 3.42 -21.05 7.16
N MET A 45 3.60 -19.75 6.92
CA MET A 45 2.58 -18.92 6.27
C MET A 45 2.24 -19.42 4.87
N ALA A 46 3.25 -19.69 4.04
CA ALA A 46 3.07 -20.17 2.67
C ALA A 46 2.32 -21.51 2.63
N ASP A 47 2.67 -22.45 3.51
CA ASP A 47 2.00 -23.73 3.61
C ASP A 47 0.54 -23.59 4.07
N LYS A 48 0.26 -22.66 5.00
CA LYS A 48 -1.10 -22.36 5.45
C LYS A 48 -1.94 -21.68 4.35
N ILE A 49 -1.37 -20.69 3.67
CA ILE A 49 -2.03 -19.95 2.56
C ILE A 49 -2.48 -20.93 1.47
N LYS A 50 -1.66 -21.93 1.12
CA LYS A 50 -2.03 -22.95 0.12
C LYS A 50 -3.21 -23.82 0.53
N GLN A 51 -3.44 -24.00 1.83
CA GLN A 51 -4.48 -24.87 2.38
C GLN A 51 -5.83 -24.17 2.57
N VAL A 52 -5.84 -22.84 2.68
CA VAL A 52 -7.07 -22.04 2.88
C VAL A 52 -7.49 -21.42 1.55
N GLU A 53 -8.64 -21.81 1.03
CA GLU A 53 -9.07 -21.48 -0.34
C GLU A 53 -9.10 -19.97 -0.62
N VAL A 54 -9.69 -19.18 0.30
CA VAL A 54 -9.77 -17.73 0.15
C VAL A 54 -8.39 -17.07 0.12
N LEU A 55 -7.45 -17.52 0.95
CA LEU A 55 -6.09 -16.98 0.99
C LEU A 55 -5.31 -17.36 -0.26
N ASN A 56 -5.43 -18.62 -0.71
CA ASN A 56 -4.79 -19.07 -1.94
C ASN A 56 -5.30 -18.25 -3.14
N THR A 57 -6.60 -18.03 -3.24
CA THR A 57 -7.21 -17.21 -4.30
C THR A 57 -6.65 -15.80 -4.30
N LEU A 58 -6.55 -15.16 -3.13
CA LEU A 58 -5.95 -13.83 -3.00
C LEU A 58 -4.47 -13.80 -3.38
N ALA A 59 -3.73 -14.85 -3.06
CA ALA A 59 -2.31 -15.00 -3.41
C ALA A 59 -2.10 -15.18 -4.92
N GLN A 60 -3.01 -15.87 -5.62
CA GLN A 60 -2.89 -16.04 -7.07
C GLN A 60 -2.98 -14.72 -7.84
N HIS A 61 -3.72 -13.74 -7.30
CA HIS A 61 -3.66 -12.37 -7.83
C HIS A 61 -2.27 -11.77 -7.65
N GLU A 62 -1.83 -11.63 -6.41
CA GLU A 62 -0.49 -11.13 -6.06
C GLU A 62 -0.22 -11.34 -4.56
N ILE A 63 1.05 -11.60 -4.21
CA ILE A 63 1.59 -11.44 -2.86
C ILE A 63 2.50 -10.21 -2.87
N ASN A 64 2.17 -9.21 -2.07
CA ASN A 64 3.00 -8.01 -1.88
C ASN A 64 3.76 -8.10 -0.55
N LEU A 65 5.09 -8.05 -0.60
CA LEU A 65 5.95 -8.01 0.57
C LEU A 65 6.17 -6.55 1.00
N THR A 66 5.67 -6.20 2.19
CA THR A 66 5.66 -4.82 2.69
C THR A 66 5.86 -4.78 4.22
N GLY A 67 5.41 -3.71 4.90
CA GLY A 67 5.49 -3.49 6.33
C GLY A 67 6.00 -2.08 6.61
N GLY A 68 7.07 -1.96 7.40
CA GLY A 68 7.83 -0.73 7.51
C GLY A 68 8.67 -0.49 6.25
N GLU A 69 9.79 -1.21 6.13
CA GLU A 69 10.60 -1.18 4.92
C GLU A 69 11.10 -2.59 4.59
N ALA A 70 10.37 -3.30 3.72
CA ALA A 70 10.60 -4.73 3.44
C ALA A 70 12.04 -5.07 3.07
N SER A 71 12.73 -4.17 2.34
CA SER A 71 14.11 -4.40 1.92
C SER A 71 15.15 -4.32 3.05
N GLN A 72 14.76 -3.84 4.25
CA GLN A 72 15.61 -3.90 5.45
C GLN A 72 15.72 -5.32 6.02
N ASN A 73 14.73 -6.19 5.79
CA ASN A 73 14.79 -7.57 6.26
C ASN A 73 16.00 -8.28 5.63
N PRO A 74 16.93 -8.83 6.44
CA PRO A 74 18.16 -9.42 5.93
C PRO A 74 17.96 -10.68 5.09
N GLU A 75 16.85 -11.38 5.30
CA GLU A 75 16.48 -12.67 4.72
C GLU A 75 15.43 -12.52 3.60
N ILE A 76 15.15 -11.28 3.17
CA ILE A 76 14.04 -10.98 2.25
C ILE A 76 14.08 -11.76 0.93
N VAL A 77 15.27 -12.08 0.43
CA VAL A 77 15.44 -12.88 -0.80
C VAL A 77 14.95 -14.31 -0.59
N ASP A 78 15.21 -14.92 0.56
CA ASP A 78 14.77 -16.28 0.85
C ASP A 78 13.27 -16.33 1.19
N ILE A 79 12.77 -15.32 1.90
CA ILE A 79 11.34 -15.11 2.13
C ILE A 79 10.59 -14.99 0.79
N PHE A 80 11.13 -14.20 -0.14
CA PHE A 80 10.61 -14.04 -1.50
C PHE A 80 10.54 -15.38 -2.25
N LYS A 81 11.62 -16.17 -2.23
CA LYS A 81 11.63 -17.52 -2.86
C LYS A 81 10.56 -18.43 -2.28
N ILE A 82 10.33 -18.37 -0.97
CA ILE A 82 9.30 -19.17 -0.30
C ILE A 82 7.90 -18.78 -0.78
N PHE A 83 7.57 -17.49 -0.80
CA PHE A 83 6.26 -17.04 -1.31
C PHE A 83 6.09 -17.27 -2.82
N LYS A 84 7.18 -17.29 -3.60
CA LYS A 84 7.13 -17.73 -5.01
C LYS A 84 6.67 -19.17 -5.19
N THR A 85 6.73 -20.01 -4.16
CA THR A 85 6.15 -21.36 -4.20
C THR A 85 4.63 -21.37 -4.11
N VAL A 86 4.00 -20.24 -3.75
CA VAL A 86 2.54 -20.05 -3.69
C VAL A 86 2.03 -19.46 -5.00
N THR A 87 2.70 -18.44 -5.52
CA THR A 87 2.30 -17.69 -6.73
C THR A 87 3.54 -17.15 -7.45
N PRO A 88 3.55 -17.06 -8.79
CA PRO A 88 4.62 -16.36 -9.49
C PRO A 88 4.55 -14.83 -9.32
N ASN A 89 3.39 -14.30 -8.92
CA ASN A 89 3.10 -12.87 -8.79
C ASN A 89 3.50 -12.36 -7.40
N VAL A 90 4.80 -12.41 -7.08
CA VAL A 90 5.32 -11.84 -5.84
C VAL A 90 5.99 -10.52 -6.15
N CYS A 91 5.55 -9.45 -5.48
CA CYS A 91 6.16 -8.13 -5.55
C CYS A 91 6.70 -7.71 -4.18
N LEU A 92 7.61 -6.76 -4.18
CA LEU A 92 8.12 -6.11 -2.98
C LEU A 92 7.94 -4.61 -3.12
N HIS A 93 7.45 -3.98 -2.06
CA HIS A 93 7.27 -2.55 -1.99
C HIS A 93 8.37 -1.90 -1.14
N THR A 94 8.98 -0.82 -1.64
CA THR A 94 10.09 -0.13 -0.97
C THR A 94 10.00 1.39 -1.09
N ASN A 95 10.50 2.10 -0.08
CA ASN A 95 10.76 3.54 -0.14
C ASN A 95 12.01 3.89 -0.96
N LEU A 96 12.83 2.93 -1.38
CA LEU A 96 14.07 3.15 -2.15
C LEU A 96 15.03 4.21 -1.55
N ASP A 97 14.90 4.54 -0.25
CA ASP A 97 15.84 5.37 0.50
C ASP A 97 17.06 4.51 0.87
N ILE A 98 17.86 4.19 -0.15
CA ILE A 98 19.04 3.34 -0.07
C ILE A 98 20.25 4.20 -0.49
N GLN A 99 21.35 4.06 0.25
CA GLN A 99 22.51 4.94 0.09
C GLN A 99 23.20 4.82 -1.28
N SER A 100 23.36 3.60 -1.78
CA SER A 100 24.01 3.32 -3.06
C SER A 100 23.77 1.88 -3.53
N GLU A 101 24.19 1.59 -4.76
CA GLU A 101 24.17 0.26 -5.37
C GLU A 101 25.14 -0.73 -4.71
N GLU A 102 26.13 -0.25 -3.95
CA GLU A 102 27.11 -1.09 -3.27
C GLU A 102 26.55 -1.71 -1.98
N THR A 103 25.38 -1.24 -1.53
CA THR A 103 24.79 -1.71 -0.27
C THR A 103 24.19 -3.10 -0.42
N LYS A 104 24.29 -3.91 0.64
CA LYS A 104 23.60 -5.22 0.69
C LYS A 104 22.08 -5.09 0.50
N ARG A 105 21.49 -3.96 0.93
CA ARG A 105 20.06 -3.68 0.78
C ARG A 105 19.67 -3.54 -0.70
N TRP A 106 20.48 -2.83 -1.51
CA TRP A 106 20.29 -2.77 -2.96
C TRP A 106 20.48 -4.15 -3.60
N GLN A 107 21.55 -4.87 -3.24
CA GLN A 107 21.82 -6.17 -3.86
C GLN A 107 20.69 -7.19 -3.65
N ARG A 108 20.01 -7.15 -2.50
CA ARG A 108 18.80 -7.97 -2.29
C ARG A 108 17.67 -7.62 -3.26
N LEU A 109 17.47 -6.35 -3.60
CA LEU A 109 16.48 -5.93 -4.60
C LEU A 109 16.86 -6.44 -5.99
N VAL A 110 18.15 -6.35 -6.35
CA VAL A 110 18.68 -6.90 -7.61
C VAL A 110 18.44 -8.41 -7.68
N ASP A 111 18.75 -9.15 -6.62
CA ASP A 111 18.51 -10.59 -6.53
C ASP A 111 17.02 -10.93 -6.73
N ILE A 112 16.11 -10.16 -6.12
CA ILE A 112 14.66 -10.35 -6.28
C ILE A 112 14.22 -10.10 -7.74
N MET A 113 14.70 -9.02 -8.37
CA MET A 113 14.38 -8.73 -9.78
C MET A 113 14.91 -9.81 -10.72
N GLN A 114 16.13 -10.30 -10.49
CA GLN A 114 16.72 -11.41 -11.26
C GLN A 114 15.95 -12.73 -11.09
N LEU A 115 15.33 -12.93 -9.93
CA LEU A 115 14.42 -14.05 -9.70
C LEU A 115 13.01 -13.82 -10.29
N GLY A 116 12.80 -12.72 -11.03
CA GLY A 116 11.54 -12.36 -11.69
C GLY A 116 10.50 -11.76 -10.73
N GLY A 117 10.92 -11.18 -9.62
CA GLY A 117 10.07 -10.37 -8.74
C GLY A 117 9.91 -8.95 -9.26
N ARG A 118 8.77 -8.33 -8.98
CA ARG A 118 8.54 -6.90 -9.26
C ARG A 118 8.89 -6.08 -8.02
N ILE A 119 9.64 -4.99 -8.20
CA ILE A 119 9.90 -4.01 -7.14
C ILE A 119 9.09 -2.75 -7.42
N ASP A 120 8.20 -2.42 -6.51
CA ASP A 120 7.38 -1.21 -6.57
C ASP A 120 7.90 -0.16 -5.58
N ILE A 121 7.67 1.12 -5.87
CA ILE A 121 8.20 2.21 -5.06
C ILE A 121 7.10 3.04 -4.42
N THR A 122 7.43 3.67 -3.29
CA THR A 122 6.79 4.92 -2.88
C THR A 122 7.73 6.08 -3.16
N LEU A 123 7.23 7.12 -3.85
CA LEU A 123 7.98 8.35 -4.08
C LEU A 123 8.16 9.11 -2.76
N TYR A 124 9.38 9.56 -2.49
CA TYR A 124 9.71 10.42 -1.35
C TYR A 124 10.54 11.62 -1.82
N PRO A 125 9.91 12.80 -1.99
CA PRO A 125 10.57 14.01 -2.50
C PRO A 125 11.85 14.39 -1.74
N THR A 126 11.87 14.19 -0.42
CA THR A 126 13.00 14.58 0.45
C THR A 126 14.31 13.86 0.13
N VAL A 127 14.23 12.66 -0.45
CA VAL A 127 15.39 11.83 -0.82
C VAL A 127 15.47 11.56 -2.32
N TRP A 128 14.62 12.22 -3.11
CA TRP A 128 14.49 11.98 -4.54
C TRP A 128 15.81 12.19 -5.27
N HIS A 129 16.38 13.38 -5.14
CA HIS A 129 17.59 13.77 -5.88
C HIS A 129 18.84 13.06 -5.39
N GLU A 130 18.97 12.85 -4.09
CA GLU A 130 20.18 12.27 -3.51
C GLU A 130 20.25 10.75 -3.68
N ARG A 131 19.09 10.07 -3.76
CA ARG A 131 19.01 8.61 -3.66
C ARG A 131 18.04 7.98 -4.67
N GLN A 132 16.74 8.26 -4.54
CA GLN A 132 15.72 7.48 -5.26
C GLN A 132 15.83 7.58 -6.78
N LYS A 133 16.08 8.77 -7.33
CA LYS A 133 16.08 9.01 -8.78
C LYS A 133 17.09 8.10 -9.50
N HIS A 134 18.32 8.04 -8.99
CA HIS A 134 19.39 7.22 -9.57
C HIS A 134 19.05 5.72 -9.48
N LEU A 135 18.63 5.26 -8.30
CA LEU A 135 18.29 3.85 -8.11
C LEU A 135 17.05 3.42 -8.90
N LEU A 136 16.08 4.31 -9.08
CA LEU A 136 14.92 4.04 -9.94
C LEU A 136 15.36 3.80 -11.39
N GLN A 137 16.29 4.62 -11.90
CA GLN A 137 16.85 4.42 -13.24
C GLN A 137 17.53 3.05 -13.36
N GLN A 138 18.33 2.65 -12.37
CA GLN A 138 18.96 1.32 -12.35
C GLN A 138 17.90 0.21 -12.30
N MET A 139 16.88 0.36 -11.46
CA MET A 139 15.80 -0.61 -11.31
C MET A 139 15.03 -0.81 -12.61
N MET A 140 14.75 0.26 -13.36
CA MET A 140 14.10 0.18 -14.67
C MET A 140 14.91 -0.58 -15.73
N SER A 141 16.23 -0.69 -15.56
CA SER A 141 17.06 -1.53 -16.44
C SER A 141 17.01 -3.02 -16.08
N LEU A 142 16.51 -3.36 -14.89
CA LEU A 142 16.48 -4.71 -14.33
C LEU A 142 15.09 -5.36 -14.31
N GLN A 143 14.03 -4.57 -14.48
CA GLN A 143 12.65 -5.05 -14.59
C GLN A 143 11.87 -4.22 -15.63
N ASN A 144 10.80 -4.80 -16.16
CA ASN A 144 9.93 -4.15 -17.15
C ASN A 144 8.53 -3.84 -16.61
N LYS A 145 8.34 -3.86 -15.29
CA LYS A 145 7.08 -3.50 -14.64
C LYS A 145 7.38 -2.63 -13.43
N LEU A 146 6.59 -1.59 -13.21
CA LEU A 146 6.75 -0.70 -12.06
C LEU A 146 5.41 -0.11 -11.67
N LEU A 147 5.06 -0.22 -10.39
CA LEU A 147 4.05 0.63 -9.77
C LEU A 147 4.74 1.72 -8.93
N ALA A 148 4.43 2.98 -9.23
CA ALA A 148 4.84 4.13 -8.42
C ALA A 148 3.68 4.58 -7.54
N ASN A 149 3.84 4.44 -6.22
CA ASN A 149 2.90 4.99 -5.24
C ASN A 149 3.31 6.42 -4.88
N VAL A 150 2.35 7.33 -4.94
CA VAL A 150 2.53 8.75 -4.63
C VAL A 150 1.61 9.05 -3.46
N VAL A 151 2.22 9.24 -2.28
CA VAL A 151 1.47 9.54 -1.05
C VAL A 151 1.47 11.05 -0.85
N PHE A 152 0.29 11.66 -0.78
CA PHE A 152 0.16 13.13 -0.81
C PHE A 152 -0.75 13.67 0.29
N GLU A 153 -0.33 14.76 0.93
CA GLU A 153 -1.09 15.43 2.00
C GLU A 153 -1.98 16.56 1.48
N SER A 154 -1.61 17.13 0.32
CA SER A 154 -2.33 18.21 -0.32
C SER A 154 -2.25 18.07 -1.85
N VAL A 155 -3.15 18.73 -2.58
CA VAL A 155 -3.05 18.78 -4.05
C VAL A 155 -1.76 19.48 -4.48
N THR A 156 -1.33 20.51 -3.77
CA THR A 156 -0.06 21.22 -4.04
C THR A 156 1.15 20.28 -3.90
N ASP A 157 1.15 19.46 -2.85
CA ASP A 157 2.16 18.42 -2.65
C ASP A 157 2.13 17.40 -3.80
N LEU A 158 0.93 16.95 -4.20
CA LEU A 158 0.76 16.06 -5.35
C LEU A 158 1.28 16.66 -6.67
N VAL A 159 1.07 17.96 -6.94
CA VAL A 159 1.65 18.65 -8.11
C VAL A 159 3.17 18.51 -8.10
N MET A 160 3.81 18.85 -6.98
CA MET A 160 5.26 18.80 -6.84
C MET A 160 5.80 17.37 -7.04
N GLN A 161 5.16 16.38 -6.43
CA GLN A 161 5.50 14.97 -6.56
C GLN A 161 5.36 14.45 -8.00
N LEU A 162 4.25 14.76 -8.68
CA LEU A 162 4.05 14.41 -10.09
C LEU A 162 5.08 15.11 -10.98
N GLY A 163 5.44 16.35 -10.67
CA GLY A 163 6.48 17.10 -11.40
C GLY A 163 7.83 16.37 -11.39
N LEU A 164 8.23 15.80 -10.25
CA LEU A 164 9.46 15.00 -10.13
C LEU A 164 9.44 13.78 -11.07
N LEU A 165 8.32 13.07 -11.15
CA LEU A 165 8.16 11.92 -12.03
C LEU A 165 8.12 12.35 -13.51
N VAL A 166 7.38 13.41 -13.83
CA VAL A 166 7.33 13.99 -15.19
C VAL A 166 8.72 14.34 -15.68
N ASP A 167 9.50 15.09 -14.90
CA ASP A 167 10.84 15.51 -15.28
C ASP A 167 11.77 14.30 -15.50
N PHE A 168 11.66 13.28 -14.67
CA PHE A 168 12.44 12.04 -14.81
C PHE A 168 12.08 11.28 -16.08
N PHE A 169 10.80 10.95 -16.30
CA PHE A 169 10.38 10.17 -17.47
C PHE A 169 10.50 10.96 -18.77
N LYS A 170 10.42 12.30 -18.75
CA LYS A 170 10.77 13.14 -19.90
C LYS A 170 12.24 13.05 -20.26
N GLY A 171 13.12 13.00 -19.26
CA GLY A 171 14.55 12.80 -19.45
C GLY A 171 14.90 11.43 -20.06
N LEU A 172 13.96 10.47 -20.01
CA LEU A 172 14.03 9.15 -20.63
C LEU A 172 13.25 9.07 -21.95
N LYS A 173 12.88 10.19 -22.59
CA LYS A 173 12.39 10.16 -23.98
C LYS A 173 13.60 10.06 -24.92
N PRO A 174 13.54 9.21 -25.97
CA PRO A 174 12.36 8.58 -26.56
C PRO A 174 12.02 7.17 -26.06
N GLU A 175 12.65 6.67 -24.99
CA GLU A 175 12.50 5.29 -24.53
C GLU A 175 11.13 4.99 -23.91
N VAL A 176 10.49 5.97 -23.26
CA VAL A 176 9.23 5.78 -22.51
C VAL A 176 8.14 6.85 -22.75
N PRO A 177 7.78 7.17 -24.01
CA PRO A 177 6.92 8.30 -24.34
C PRO A 177 5.50 8.23 -23.76
N GLU A 178 4.89 7.04 -23.72
CA GLU A 178 3.53 6.85 -23.20
C GLU A 178 3.47 7.04 -21.67
N ILE A 179 4.54 6.69 -20.95
CA ILE A 179 4.64 6.90 -19.50
C ILE A 179 4.71 8.38 -19.18
N ALA A 180 5.60 9.10 -19.88
CA ALA A 180 5.71 10.54 -19.72
C ALA A 180 4.40 11.26 -20.07
N ALA A 181 3.71 10.84 -21.15
CA ALA A 181 2.42 11.42 -21.52
C ALA A 181 1.34 11.22 -20.45
N LEU A 182 1.27 10.02 -19.86
CA LEU A 182 0.36 9.74 -18.76
C LEU A 182 0.63 10.66 -17.55
N LEU A 183 1.91 10.77 -17.16
CA LEU A 183 2.31 11.62 -16.03
C LEU A 183 2.07 13.11 -16.31
N GLU A 184 2.25 13.56 -17.56
CA GLU A 184 1.94 14.92 -17.99
C GLU A 184 0.43 15.23 -17.86
N ASP A 185 -0.45 14.29 -18.22
CA ASP A 185 -1.90 14.43 -18.05
C ASP A 185 -2.28 14.50 -16.56
N TYR A 186 -1.75 13.58 -15.74
CA TYR A 186 -1.91 13.63 -14.28
C TYR A 186 -1.46 14.97 -13.70
N HIS A 187 -0.24 15.42 -14.04
CA HIS A 187 0.31 16.68 -13.54
C HIS A 187 -0.53 17.89 -13.96
N GLY A 188 -0.97 17.96 -15.22
CA GLY A 188 -1.81 19.06 -15.71
C GLY A 188 -3.16 19.15 -15.00
N LYS A 189 -3.83 18.01 -14.81
CA LYS A 189 -5.12 17.94 -14.09
C LYS A 189 -4.97 18.32 -12.62
N VAL A 190 -3.95 17.81 -11.93
CA VAL A 190 -3.70 18.15 -10.53
C VAL A 190 -3.30 19.62 -10.38
N GLN A 191 -2.51 20.16 -11.31
CA GLN A 191 -2.17 21.58 -11.32
C GLN A 191 -3.42 22.46 -11.49
N TYR A 192 -4.31 22.10 -12.41
CA TYR A 192 -5.60 22.79 -12.56
C TYR A 192 -6.40 22.79 -11.24
N LEU A 193 -6.47 21.64 -10.56
CA LEU A 193 -7.13 21.51 -9.26
C LEU A 193 -6.46 22.36 -8.18
N ALA A 194 -5.13 22.45 -8.14
CA ALA A 194 -4.43 23.30 -7.17
C ALA A 194 -4.76 24.79 -7.37
N GLU A 195 -4.90 25.23 -8.63
CA GLU A 195 -5.18 26.63 -8.98
C GLU A 195 -6.66 27.01 -8.76
N HIS A 196 -7.60 26.11 -9.06
CA HIS A 196 -9.04 26.41 -9.09
C HIS A 196 -9.81 25.83 -7.91
N ASN A 197 -9.27 24.81 -7.24
CA ASN A 197 -9.85 24.15 -6.07
C ASN A 197 -8.77 23.84 -5.01
N PRO A 198 -8.08 24.84 -4.45
CA PRO A 198 -6.95 24.65 -3.54
C PRO A 198 -7.33 23.95 -2.23
N ASN A 199 -8.61 24.00 -1.85
CA ASN A 199 -9.16 23.31 -0.68
C ASN A 199 -9.63 21.89 -1.01
N CYS A 200 -9.28 21.35 -2.18
CA CYS A 200 -9.57 20.01 -2.70
C CYS A 200 -10.87 19.37 -2.19
N ASP A 201 -11.91 19.44 -3.00
CA ASP A 201 -13.16 18.71 -2.76
C ASP A 201 -13.07 17.32 -3.41
N GLU A 202 -13.39 16.24 -2.68
CA GLU A 202 -13.23 14.86 -3.20
C GLU A 202 -14.10 14.61 -4.44
N ASN A 203 -15.31 15.14 -4.49
CA ASN A 203 -16.21 14.93 -5.63
C ASN A 203 -15.68 15.67 -6.85
N ILE A 204 -15.19 16.90 -6.68
CA ILE A 204 -14.53 17.65 -7.75
C ILE A 204 -13.26 16.94 -8.20
N TYR A 205 -12.41 16.48 -7.28
CA TYR A 205 -11.19 15.73 -7.59
C TYR A 205 -11.52 14.45 -8.37
N THR A 206 -12.41 13.61 -7.85
CA THR A 206 -12.77 12.32 -8.48
C THR A 206 -13.40 12.53 -9.85
N THR A 207 -14.27 13.54 -10.01
CA THR A 207 -14.85 13.88 -11.30
C THR A 207 -13.78 14.36 -12.29
N HIS A 208 -12.84 15.20 -11.83
CA HIS A 208 -11.79 15.77 -12.67
C HIS A 208 -10.72 14.74 -13.07
N MET A 209 -10.46 13.74 -12.22
CA MET A 209 -9.48 12.68 -12.44
C MET A 209 -10.08 11.41 -13.08
N GLY A 210 -11.41 11.31 -13.16
CA GLY A 210 -12.13 10.04 -13.41
C GLY A 210 -11.92 9.41 -14.78
N ASP A 211 -11.41 10.15 -15.75
CA ASP A 211 -11.06 9.67 -17.10
C ASP A 211 -9.56 9.39 -17.28
N THR A 212 -8.74 9.58 -16.23
CA THR A 212 -7.31 9.30 -16.27
C THR A 212 -7.04 7.83 -15.93
N GLY A 213 -6.40 7.09 -16.85
CA GLY A 213 -6.02 5.70 -16.60
C GLY A 213 -4.89 5.55 -15.58
N SER A 214 -4.89 4.48 -14.78
CA SER A 214 -3.85 4.23 -13.77
C SER A 214 -2.65 3.44 -14.28
N PHE A 215 -2.74 2.88 -15.49
CA PHE A 215 -1.70 2.07 -16.12
C PHE A 215 -1.47 2.49 -17.56
N THR A 216 -0.22 2.39 -18.00
CA THR A 216 0.18 2.56 -19.40
C THR A 216 1.34 1.62 -19.73
N GLN A 217 1.59 1.43 -21.01
CA GLN A 217 2.68 0.60 -21.50
C GLN A 217 3.46 1.35 -22.57
N SER A 218 4.78 1.30 -22.46
CA SER A 218 5.71 1.85 -23.44
C SER A 218 6.69 0.76 -23.85
N GLY A 219 6.58 0.29 -25.10
CA GLY A 219 7.26 -0.93 -25.53
C GLY A 219 6.89 -2.13 -24.63
N ASP A 220 7.90 -2.78 -24.05
CA ASP A 220 7.72 -3.90 -23.12
C ASP A 220 7.59 -3.47 -21.65
N PHE A 221 7.71 -2.16 -21.38
CA PHE A 221 7.67 -1.63 -20.02
C PHE A 221 6.25 -1.23 -19.62
N ILE A 222 5.73 -1.84 -18.55
CA ILE A 222 4.41 -1.53 -17.98
C ILE A 222 4.60 -0.64 -16.76
N PHE A 223 3.94 0.50 -16.76
CA PHE A 223 3.95 1.45 -15.66
C PHE A 223 2.56 1.61 -15.08
N GLY A 224 2.47 1.55 -13.76
CA GLY A 224 1.30 1.94 -12.99
C GLY A 224 1.63 3.13 -12.10
N ILE A 225 0.64 3.99 -11.88
CA ILE A 225 0.69 5.04 -10.85
C ILE A 225 -0.49 4.88 -9.91
N ASN A 226 -0.20 4.98 -8.62
CA ASN A 226 -1.20 4.93 -7.57
C ASN A 226 -1.10 6.19 -6.72
N LEU A 227 -2.20 6.94 -6.62
CA LEU A 227 -2.26 8.20 -5.86
C LEU A 227 -2.99 7.92 -4.55
N LEU A 228 -2.25 8.02 -3.44
CA LEU A 228 -2.72 7.68 -2.12
C LEU A 228 -2.78 8.95 -1.26
N PRO A 229 -3.96 9.41 -0.82
CA PRO A 229 -3.99 10.50 0.13
C PRO A 229 -3.40 10.06 1.46
N ALA A 230 -2.62 10.94 2.08
CA ALA A 230 -2.09 10.75 3.41
C ALA A 230 -3.21 10.82 4.45
N PHE A 231 -3.08 10.06 5.53
CA PHE A 231 -4.04 10.07 6.62
C PHE A 231 -3.34 10.36 7.94
N GLY A 232 -3.90 11.27 8.72
CA GLY A 232 -3.53 11.40 10.13
C GLY A 232 -4.00 10.17 10.91
N MET A 233 -3.34 9.91 12.04
CA MET A 233 -3.77 8.92 13.02
C MET A 233 -4.02 9.65 14.34
N ASP A 234 -5.08 9.27 15.05
CA ASP A 234 -5.33 9.72 16.42
C ASP A 234 -4.42 8.97 17.41
N GLU A 235 -4.43 9.42 18.67
CA GLU A 235 -3.61 8.84 19.76
C GLU A 235 -3.94 7.37 20.05
N GLN A 236 -5.07 6.85 19.57
CA GLN A 236 -5.45 5.44 19.70
C GLN A 236 -4.97 4.60 18.51
N GLY A 237 -4.29 5.21 17.54
CA GLY A 237 -3.88 4.58 16.30
C GLY A 237 -5.07 4.29 15.38
N ARG A 238 -6.13 5.09 15.45
CA ARG A 238 -7.24 5.08 14.49
C ARG A 238 -7.02 6.19 13.48
N ARG A 239 -7.51 6.01 12.26
CA ARG A 239 -7.48 7.05 11.24
C ARG A 239 -8.16 8.32 11.75
N ALA A 240 -7.44 9.44 11.74
CA ALA A 240 -8.03 10.75 11.93
C ALA A 240 -9.02 11.00 10.77
N MET A 241 -10.27 11.22 11.13
CA MET A 241 -11.41 11.28 10.19
C MET A 241 -11.37 12.49 9.25
N THR A 242 -10.37 13.34 9.37
CA THR A 242 -10.02 14.41 8.43
C THR A 242 -8.99 13.86 7.43
N SER A 243 -9.42 13.55 6.21
CA SER A 243 -8.47 13.35 5.11
C SER A 243 -7.83 14.69 4.76
N ASN A 244 -6.53 14.81 4.89
CA ASN A 244 -5.76 15.83 4.18
C ASN A 244 -5.36 15.14 2.86
N PRO A 245 -5.97 15.48 1.71
CA PRO A 245 -6.27 16.84 1.25
C PRO A 245 -7.72 17.33 1.30
N PHE A 246 -8.71 16.51 1.66
CA PHE A 246 -10.14 16.80 1.43
C PHE A 246 -10.86 17.35 2.68
N PRO A 247 -10.86 18.66 2.95
CA PRO A 247 -11.40 19.29 4.16
C PRO A 247 -12.92 19.47 4.20
N LYS A 248 -13.69 19.02 3.20
CA LYS A 248 -15.12 19.42 3.08
C LYS A 248 -16.14 18.32 2.80
N ASN A 249 -15.71 17.13 2.41
CA ASN A 249 -16.62 16.04 2.11
C ASN A 249 -16.24 14.80 2.89
N PRO A 250 -17.24 13.98 3.24
CA PRO A 250 -17.03 12.59 3.54
C PRO A 250 -16.15 11.93 2.49
N TYR A 251 -14.91 11.58 2.84
CA TYR A 251 -14.14 10.59 2.08
C TYR A 251 -14.93 9.28 2.05
N LEU A 252 -15.65 9.06 0.95
CA LEU A 252 -16.56 7.94 0.78
C LEU A 252 -15.87 6.68 0.28
N LEU A 253 -14.53 6.62 0.36
CA LEU A 253 -13.79 5.46 -0.08
C LEU A 253 -14.23 4.26 0.76
N GLU A 254 -15.18 3.54 0.17
CA GLU A 254 -15.63 2.24 0.61
C GLU A 254 -14.37 1.40 0.63
N CYS A 255 -13.84 1.16 1.84
CA CYS A 255 -12.83 0.13 2.08
C CYS A 255 -13.22 -1.06 1.21
N VAL A 256 -12.33 -1.70 0.48
CA VAL A 256 -12.79 -2.69 -0.50
C VAL A 256 -13.51 -3.88 0.17
N ALA A 257 -13.18 -4.15 1.44
CA ALA A 257 -13.95 -5.01 2.34
C ALA A 257 -15.45 -4.60 2.46
N ALA A 258 -15.75 -3.31 2.28
CA ALA A 258 -17.08 -2.70 2.22
C ALA A 258 -17.95 -3.14 1.03
N ARG A 259 -17.35 -3.76 0.01
CA ARG A 259 -18.06 -4.34 -1.13
C ARG A 259 -18.42 -5.82 -0.94
N GLY A 260 -18.05 -6.42 0.19
CA GLY A 260 -18.14 -7.86 0.39
C GLY A 260 -17.11 -8.67 -0.41
N SER A 261 -16.26 -8.00 -1.19
CA SER A 261 -15.06 -8.57 -1.82
C SER A 261 -13.83 -8.16 -0.99
N ILE A 262 -13.26 -9.08 -0.22
CA ILE A 262 -11.93 -8.86 0.34
C ILE A 262 -10.96 -8.90 -0.84
N GLU A 263 -10.62 -7.75 -1.43
CA GLU A 263 -9.67 -7.69 -2.55
C GLU A 263 -8.22 -7.65 -2.06
N ILE A 264 -8.00 -7.21 -0.82
CA ILE A 264 -6.70 -7.17 -0.15
C ILE A 264 -6.85 -7.71 1.28
N MET A 265 -5.97 -8.64 1.67
CA MET A 265 -5.84 -9.12 3.05
C MET A 265 -4.44 -8.80 3.54
N THR A 266 -4.33 -8.12 4.68
CA THR A 266 -3.05 -7.81 5.31
C THR A 266 -2.70 -8.90 6.32
N VAL A 267 -1.49 -9.42 6.25
CA VAL A 267 -0.93 -10.41 7.17
C VAL A 267 0.26 -9.80 7.87
N GLN A 268 0.19 -9.62 9.18
CA GLN A 268 1.30 -9.10 9.99
C GLN A 268 2.40 -10.17 10.17
N GLN A 269 3.61 -9.74 10.52
CA GLN A 269 4.78 -10.62 10.75
C GLN A 269 4.52 -11.70 11.80
N ASN A 270 3.63 -11.41 12.76
CA ASN A 270 3.18 -12.33 13.82
C ASN A 270 2.03 -13.27 13.37
N GLY A 271 1.66 -13.25 12.09
CA GLY A 271 0.62 -14.11 11.51
C GLY A 271 -0.80 -13.54 11.58
N ASN A 272 -1.05 -12.46 12.32
CA ASN A 272 -2.39 -11.88 12.44
C ASN A 272 -2.89 -11.36 11.10
N MET A 273 -4.14 -11.69 10.78
CA MET A 273 -4.79 -11.31 9.53
C MET A 273 -5.86 -10.25 9.78
N THR A 274 -5.80 -9.15 9.01
CA THR A 274 -6.76 -8.05 9.06
C THR A 274 -7.24 -7.68 7.66
N PRO A 275 -8.53 -7.30 7.49
CA PRO A 275 -9.12 -7.05 6.18
C PRO A 275 -8.80 -5.66 5.63
N CYS A 276 -7.94 -4.88 6.30
CA CYS A 276 -7.78 -3.47 5.97
C CYS A 276 -7.20 -3.34 4.58
N CYS A 277 -8.02 -2.80 3.69
CA CYS A 277 -7.69 -2.52 2.29
C CYS A 277 -6.80 -1.28 2.16
N ASP A 278 -6.84 -0.40 3.17
CA ASP A 278 -5.84 0.64 3.37
C ASP A 278 -4.96 0.24 4.55
N VAL A 279 -3.67 0.26 4.29
CA VAL A 279 -2.56 -0.24 5.08
C VAL A 279 -2.48 0.42 6.49
N GLY A 280 -3.41 1.32 6.82
CA GLY A 280 -3.37 2.28 7.92
C GLY A 280 -4.28 2.09 9.11
N ASN A 281 -5.01 0.99 9.23
CA ASN A 281 -5.74 0.72 10.47
C ASN A 281 -5.49 -0.72 10.90
N LEU A 282 -4.29 -1.06 11.33
CA LEU A 282 -3.95 -2.42 11.80
C LEU A 282 -4.78 -2.89 13.02
N LYS A 283 -5.67 -2.03 13.54
CA LYS A 283 -6.71 -2.31 14.53
C LYS A 283 -8.12 -2.47 13.93
N CYS A 284 -8.29 -2.56 12.60
CA CYS A 284 -9.62 -2.84 12.04
C CYS A 284 -10.13 -4.14 12.65
N LEU A 285 -11.34 -4.07 13.17
CA LEU A 285 -12.12 -5.26 13.47
C LEU A 285 -13.08 -5.51 12.31
N PRO A 286 -13.44 -6.77 12.04
CA PRO A 286 -13.06 -8.00 12.75
C PRO A 286 -11.71 -8.61 12.31
N ALA A 287 -11.08 -9.41 13.18
CA ALA A 287 -9.85 -10.15 12.89
C ALA A 287 -10.14 -11.47 12.16
N PHE A 288 -9.30 -11.84 11.19
CA PHE A 288 -9.54 -12.97 10.27
C PHE A 288 -8.80 -14.26 10.67
N GLY A 289 -8.17 -14.26 11.84
CA GLY A 289 -7.37 -15.36 12.36
C GLY A 289 -5.88 -15.08 12.30
N ASN A 290 -5.09 -16.11 12.56
CA ASN A 290 -3.63 -16.07 12.61
C ASN A 290 -3.02 -17.25 11.83
N LEU A 291 -2.11 -16.96 10.89
CA LEU A 291 -1.50 -17.99 10.04
C LEU A 291 -0.58 -18.98 10.77
N PHE A 292 -0.09 -18.63 11.95
CA PHE A 292 0.76 -19.49 12.76
C PHE A 292 -0.04 -20.34 13.75
N GLU A 293 -1.05 -19.75 14.38
CA GLU A 293 -1.74 -20.37 15.52
C GLU A 293 -2.98 -21.16 15.09
N ASP A 294 -3.77 -20.63 14.13
CA ASP A 294 -5.05 -21.23 13.76
C ASP A 294 -4.87 -22.37 12.75
N SER A 295 -5.70 -23.41 12.88
CA SER A 295 -5.89 -24.41 11.84
C SER A 295 -6.58 -23.81 10.60
N PRO A 296 -6.43 -24.41 9.41
CA PRO A 296 -7.14 -23.96 8.21
C PRO A 296 -8.66 -23.82 8.42
N GLN A 297 -9.27 -24.77 9.13
CA GLN A 297 -10.71 -24.77 9.41
C GLN A 297 -11.12 -23.64 10.36
N GLU A 298 -10.30 -23.33 11.37
CA GLU A 298 -10.53 -22.20 12.25
C GLU A 298 -10.41 -20.87 11.51
N ILE A 299 -9.45 -20.76 10.59
CA ILE A 299 -9.32 -19.57 9.72
C ILE A 299 -10.58 -19.40 8.88
N GLU A 300 -11.04 -20.44 8.18
CA GLU A 300 -12.26 -20.36 7.35
C GLU A 300 -13.49 -19.97 8.16
N ALA A 301 -13.66 -20.54 9.35
CA ALA A 301 -14.76 -20.18 10.25
C ALA A 301 -14.68 -18.71 10.72
N LYS A 302 -13.47 -18.23 11.05
CA LYS A 302 -13.23 -16.81 11.41
C LYS A 302 -13.47 -15.88 10.23
N PHE A 303 -13.13 -16.30 9.01
CA PHE A 303 -13.40 -15.54 7.79
C PHE A 303 -14.90 -15.30 7.61
N GLU A 304 -15.73 -16.34 7.73
CA GLU A 304 -17.17 -16.20 7.54
C GLU A 304 -17.82 -15.35 8.66
N ALA A 305 -17.44 -15.58 9.91
CA ALA A 305 -17.91 -14.76 11.03
C ALA A 305 -17.52 -13.28 10.87
N SER A 306 -16.31 -13.03 10.35
CA SER A 306 -15.80 -11.69 10.10
C SER A 306 -16.50 -11.02 8.92
N ARG A 307 -16.75 -11.76 7.83
CA ARG A 307 -17.49 -11.28 6.66
C ARG A 307 -18.86 -10.74 7.05
N LEU A 308 -19.61 -11.48 7.88
CA LEU A 308 -20.94 -11.06 8.36
C LEU A 308 -20.89 -9.79 9.22
N LYS A 309 -19.88 -9.66 10.09
CA LYS A 309 -19.69 -8.43 10.89
C LYS A 309 -19.34 -7.23 10.02
N ILE A 310 -18.49 -7.42 9.02
CA ILE A 310 -18.15 -6.38 8.04
C ILE A 310 -19.43 -5.92 7.32
N GLU A 311 -20.21 -6.85 6.78
CA GLU A 311 -21.49 -6.58 6.10
C GLU A 311 -22.44 -5.74 6.97
N ALA A 312 -22.60 -6.11 8.23
CA ALA A 312 -23.42 -5.38 9.19
C ALA A 312 -22.89 -3.96 9.48
N GLY A 313 -21.58 -3.82 9.71
CA GLY A 313 -20.96 -2.52 9.98
C GLY A 313 -21.06 -1.55 8.80
N ILE A 314 -20.90 -2.04 7.57
CA ILE A 314 -21.08 -1.23 6.34
C ILE A 314 -22.52 -0.73 6.24
N HIS A 315 -23.50 -1.62 6.46
CA HIS A 315 -24.90 -1.25 6.39
C HIS A 315 -25.24 -0.14 7.41
N LYS A 316 -24.70 -0.24 8.62
CA LYS A 316 -24.84 0.80 9.65
C LYS A 316 -24.14 2.10 9.26
N ASN A 317 -22.92 2.04 8.73
CA ASN A 317 -22.21 3.22 8.24
C ASN A 317 -22.98 3.93 7.10
N ARG A 318 -23.56 3.19 6.16
CA ARG A 318 -24.43 3.74 5.10
C ARG A 318 -25.69 4.37 5.66
N THR A 319 -26.25 3.80 6.73
CA THR A 319 -27.37 4.42 7.45
C THR A 319 -26.95 5.73 8.10
N HIS A 320 -25.78 5.75 8.76
CA HIS A 320 -25.25 6.95 9.42
C HIS A 320 -25.06 8.14 8.47
N LEU A 321 -24.67 7.90 7.21
CA LEU A 321 -24.59 8.92 6.17
C LEU A 321 -25.94 9.62 5.91
N ASN A 322 -27.06 8.90 6.05
CA ASN A 322 -28.40 9.42 5.78
C ASN A 322 -29.11 9.96 7.02
N THR A 323 -28.50 9.89 8.21
CA THR A 323 -29.14 10.23 9.49
C THR A 323 -28.32 11.22 10.33
N ASP A 324 -27.54 12.12 9.73
CA ASP A 324 -26.66 13.10 10.41
C ASP A 324 -25.72 12.48 11.46
N LYS A 325 -25.36 11.21 11.27
CA LYS A 325 -24.43 10.45 12.15
C LYS A 325 -23.14 10.06 11.43
N ALA A 326 -22.88 10.68 10.27
CA ALA A 326 -21.65 10.46 9.54
C ALA A 326 -20.45 10.67 10.47
N GLY A 327 -19.39 9.88 10.29
CA GLY A 327 -18.22 9.91 11.16
C GLY A 327 -18.34 9.16 12.49
N GLN A 328 -19.53 8.67 12.88
CA GLN A 328 -19.70 7.85 14.08
C GLN A 328 -19.30 6.40 13.86
N TRP A 329 -18.40 5.90 14.71
CA TRP A 329 -17.99 4.50 14.72
C TRP A 329 -19.17 3.57 15.02
N VAL A 330 -19.21 2.45 14.30
CA VAL A 330 -20.15 1.36 14.55
C VAL A 330 -19.51 0.32 15.47
N GLU A 331 -20.34 -0.41 16.22
CA GLU A 331 -19.88 -1.41 17.20
C GLU A 331 -19.12 -2.59 16.56
N GLU A 332 -19.34 -2.83 15.26
CA GLU A 332 -18.62 -3.82 14.47
C GLU A 332 -17.14 -3.47 14.25
N GLY A 333 -16.73 -2.24 14.58
CA GLY A 333 -15.36 -1.76 14.44
C GLY A 333 -14.95 -1.44 13.00
N ILE A 334 -15.95 -1.31 12.10
CA ILE A 334 -15.74 -0.82 10.73
C ILE A 334 -15.55 0.69 10.78
N PRO A 335 -14.45 1.23 10.22
CA PRO A 335 -14.22 2.66 10.17
C PRO A 335 -15.42 3.38 9.55
N PRO A 336 -15.95 4.44 10.19
CA PRO A 336 -16.97 5.26 9.56
C PRO A 336 -16.45 5.87 8.26
N TYR A 337 -17.35 6.21 7.35
CA TYR A 337 -17.01 7.11 6.25
C TYR A 337 -16.54 8.45 6.85
N CYS A 338 -15.54 9.08 6.22
CA CYS A 338 -15.06 10.40 6.67
C CYS A 338 -16.22 11.41 6.63
N VAL A 339 -16.06 12.59 7.24
CA VAL A 339 -17.05 13.69 7.16
C VAL A 339 -16.37 14.98 6.77
#